data_AF-A0A941VFB4-F1
#
_entry.id   AF-A0A941VFB4-F1
#
_cell.length_a   1.000
_cell.length_b   1.000
_cell.length_c   1.000
_cell.angle_alpha   90.00
_cell.angle_beta   90.00
_cell.angle_gamma   90.00
#
_symmetry.space_group_name_H-M   'P 1'
#
loop_
_entity.id
_entity.type
_entity.pdbx_description
1 polymer ?
#
loop_
_entity_poly.entity_id
_entity_poly.type
_entity_poly.pdbx_seq_one_letter_code
_entity_poly.pdbx_strand_id
1 'polypeptide(L)' 'MAKHGKVAIAVCSTAFLTLGRAQARALGIADLPIAVIPHPFGGRRREEIRRIADQCADDIVQLVTGAG' A
#
# COMPACT_ATOMS: atom_id res chain seq x y z
N MET A 1 -5.60 -20.78 -2.36
CA MET A 1 -4.83 -20.02 -3.37
C MET A 1 -3.43 -19.79 -2.82
N ALA A 2 -2.41 -20.42 -3.39
CA ALA A 2 -1.08 -20.49 -2.75
C ALA A 2 0.03 -20.38 -3.81
N LYS A 3 0.57 -19.17 -4.03
CA LYS A 3 1.90 -18.99 -4.64
C LYS A 3 2.88 -18.65 -3.50
N HIS A 4 3.41 -19.66 -2.82
CA HIS A 4 4.33 -19.54 -1.67
C HIS A 4 5.78 -19.24 -2.10
N GLY A 5 6.00 -18.22 -2.92
CA GLY A 5 7.36 -17.90 -3.37
C GLY A 5 7.67 -16.43 -3.63
N LYS A 6 6.67 -15.54 -3.60
CA LYS A 6 6.88 -14.10 -3.81
C LYS A 6 6.15 -13.31 -2.73
N VAL A 7 6.85 -12.33 -2.15
CA VAL A 7 6.25 -11.35 -1.24
C VAL A 7 5.13 -10.62 -1.96
N ALA A 8 4.00 -10.47 -1.29
CA ALA A 8 2.84 -9.74 -1.81
C ALA A 8 2.43 -8.67 -0.80
N ILE A 9 2.04 -7.50 -1.33
CA ILE A 9 1.47 -6.39 -0.57
C ILE A 9 0.27 -5.84 -1.35
N ALA A 10 -0.64 -5.15 -0.66
CA ALA A 10 -1.67 -4.33 -1.32
C ALA A 10 -1.24 -2.86 -1.31
N VAL A 11 -1.47 -2.15 -2.42
CA VAL A 11 -1.31 -0.69 -2.47
C VAL A 11 -2.71 -0.08 -2.43
N CYS A 12 -2.98 0.75 -1.43
CA CYS A 12 -4.33 1.25 -1.15
C CYS A 12 -4.32 2.74 -0.81
N SER A 13 -5.22 3.52 -1.39
CA SER A 13 -5.42 4.91 -0.98
C SER A 13 -5.98 4.99 0.45
N THR A 14 -5.63 6.04 1.20
CA THR A 14 -6.24 6.34 2.51
C THR A 14 -7.76 6.32 2.47
N ALA A 15 -8.36 6.73 1.35
CA ALA A 15 -9.82 6.76 1.15
C ALA A 15 -10.47 5.37 1.19
N PHE A 16 -9.71 4.30 0.92
CA PHE A 16 -10.24 2.93 0.80
C PHE A 16 -9.66 1.96 1.84
N LEU A 17 -8.88 2.45 2.81
CA LEU A 17 -8.17 1.59 3.76
C LEU A 17 -9.12 0.66 4.54
N THR A 18 -10.28 1.16 4.98
CA THR A 18 -11.28 0.34 5.68
C THR A 18 -11.78 -0.81 4.81
N LEU A 19 -12.10 -0.54 3.54
CA LEU A 19 -12.55 -1.56 2.58
C LEU A 19 -11.43 -2.55 2.25
N GLY A 20 -10.20 -2.05 2.05
CA GLY A 20 -9.03 -2.90 1.80
C GLY A 20 -8.76 -3.88 2.94
N ARG A 21 -8.87 -3.44 4.20
CA ARG A 21 -8.76 -4.32 5.38
C ARG A 21 -9.91 -5.32 5.47
N ALA A 22 -11.14 -4.91 5.18
CA ALA A 22 -12.29 -5.81 5.16
C ALA A 22 -12.12 -6.91 4.09
N GLN A 23 -11.67 -6.54 2.88
CA GLN A 23 -11.37 -7.47 1.81
C GLN A 23 -10.25 -8.46 2.19
N ALA A 24 -9.15 -7.98 2.77
CA ALA A 24 -8.06 -8.84 3.21
C ALA A 24 -8.52 -9.90 4.22
N ARG A 25 -9.38 -9.51 5.18
CA ARG A 25 -10.01 -10.45 6.13
C ARG A 25 -10.92 -11.45 5.43
N ALA A 26 -11.80 -10.99 4.55
CA ALA A 26 -12.73 -11.86 3.82
C ALA A 26 -12.01 -12.90 2.93
N LEU A 27 -10.82 -12.56 2.42
CA LEU A 27 -9.98 -13.44 1.61
C LEU A 27 -9.05 -14.34 2.43
N GLY A 28 -9.09 -14.28 3.77
CA GLY A 28 -8.24 -15.09 4.64
C GLY A 28 -6.76 -14.67 4.66
N ILE A 29 -6.47 -13.42 4.30
CA ILE A 29 -5.11 -12.84 4.21
C ILE A 29 -5.02 -11.56 5.05
N ALA A 30 -5.56 -11.60 6.28
CA ALA A 30 -5.67 -10.44 7.15
C ALA A 30 -4.31 -9.79 7.48
N ASP A 31 -3.23 -10.57 7.45
CA ASP A 31 -1.87 -10.13 7.72
C ASP A 31 -1.12 -9.64 6.47
N LEU A 32 -1.78 -9.60 5.30
CA LEU A 32 -1.19 -9.02 4.09
C LEU A 32 -0.84 -7.54 4.34
N PRO A 33 0.43 -7.12 4.19
CA PRO A 33 0.80 -5.73 4.36
C PRO A 33 0.06 -4.83 3.36
N ILE A 34 -0.34 -3.64 3.82
CA ILE A 34 -1.01 -2.63 2.99
C ILE A 34 -0.15 -1.36 2.99
N ALA A 35 0.41 -1.01 1.84
CA ALA A 35 1.03 0.30 1.60
C ALA A 35 -0.08 1.34 1.42
N VAL A 36 -0.11 2.35 2.29
CA VAL A 36 -1.19 3.34 2.33
C VAL A 36 -0.75 4.63 1.62
N ILE A 37 -1.42 4.97 0.53
CA ILE A 37 -1.10 6.11 -0.32
C ILE A 37 -1.96 7.32 0.08
N PRO A 38 -1.37 8.50 0.37
CA PRO A 38 -2.12 9.70 0.70
C PRO A 38 -3.11 10.12 -0.40
N HIS A 39 -4.29 10.57 -0.02
CA HIS A 39 -5.34 11.08 -0.90
C HIS A 39 -6.02 12.31 -0.25
N PRO A 40 -6.59 13.27 -1.01
CA PRO A 40 -6.70 13.36 -2.47
C PRO A 40 -5.47 13.90 -3.18
N PHE A 41 -5.38 13.60 -4.48
CA PHE A 41 -4.40 14.20 -5.41
C PHE A 41 -4.94 15.39 -6.18
N GLY A 42 -6.27 15.55 -6.25
CA GLY A 42 -6.89 16.70 -6.89
C GLY A 42 -6.36 18.02 -6.31
N GLY A 43 -6.02 18.96 -7.17
CA GLY A 43 -5.49 20.27 -6.78
C GLY A 43 -4.00 20.30 -6.41
N ARG A 44 -3.31 19.14 -6.37
CA ARG A 44 -1.87 19.10 -6.12
C ARG A 44 -1.05 19.36 -7.39
N ARG A 45 0.11 19.98 -7.21
CA ARG A 45 1.08 20.15 -8.30
C ARG A 45 1.80 18.84 -8.60
N ARG A 46 2.33 18.69 -9.82
CA ARG A 46 3.05 17.48 -10.23
C ARG A 46 4.27 17.21 -9.35
N GLU A 47 4.94 18.25 -8.88
CA GLU A 47 6.11 18.16 -8.00
C GLU A 47 5.74 17.66 -6.60
N GLU A 48 4.54 17.98 -6.12
CA GLU A 48 4.01 17.44 -4.87
C GLU A 48 3.64 15.97 -5.01
N ILE A 49 3.03 15.60 -6.14
CA ILE A 49 2.72 14.20 -6.45
C ILE A 49 3.99 13.36 -6.57
N ARG A 50 5.07 13.89 -7.18
CA ARG A 50 6.36 13.19 -7.25
C ARG A 50 6.92 12.92 -5.86
N ARG A 51 6.97 13.92 -4.99
CA ARG A 51 7.46 13.74 -3.60
C ARG A 51 6.65 12.71 -2.82
N ILE A 52 5.32 12.69 -3.01
CA ILE A 52 4.47 11.66 -2.40
C ILE A 52 4.82 10.28 -2.96
N ALA A 53 5.01 10.16 -4.27
CA ALA A 53 5.37 8.90 -4.91
C ALA A 53 6.73 8.39 -4.44
N ASP A 54 7.72 9.27 -4.30
CA ASP A 54 9.05 8.92 -3.79
C ASP A 54 8.96 8.33 -2.37
N GLN A 55 8.24 9.02 -1.47
CA GLN A 55 8.02 8.50 -0.11
C GLN A 55 7.25 7.16 -0.10
N CYS A 56 6.20 7.04 -0.91
CA CYS A 56 5.44 5.79 -0.99
C CYS A 56 6.27 4.63 -1.56
N ALA A 57 7.22 4.92 -2.45
CA ALA A 57 8.14 3.90 -2.96
C ALA A 57 9.07 3.42 -1.84
N ASP A 58 9.61 4.31 -1.02
CA ASP A 58 10.42 3.96 0.15
C ASP A 58 9.63 3.12 1.16
N ASP A 59 8.39 3.53 1.47
CA ASP A 59 7.50 2.78 2.38
C ASP A 59 7.20 1.37 1.84
N ILE A 60 6.97 1.24 0.52
CA ILE A 60 6.75 -0.05 -0.14
C ILE A 60 8.00 -0.92 -0.03
N VAL A 61 9.20 -0.37 -0.28
CA VAL A 61 10.46 -1.09 -0.17
C VAL A 61 10.62 -1.65 1.25
N GLN A 62 10.42 -0.81 2.27
CA GLN A 62 10.50 -1.25 3.67
C GLN A 62 9.53 -2.42 3.97
N LEU A 63 8.29 -2.32 3.50
CA LEU A 63 7.28 -3.36 3.71
C LEU A 63 7.63 -4.69 3.03
N VAL A 64 8.30 -4.67 1.87
CA VAL A 64 8.63 -5.91 1.13
C VAL A 64 9.97 -6.51 1.53
N THR A 65 10.94 -5.72 2.00
CA THR A 65 12.26 -6.21 2.38
C THR A 65 12.39 -6.54 3.87
N GLY A 66 11.44 -6.11 4.71
CA GLY A 66 11.48 -6.35 6.16
C GLY A 66 12.67 -5.67 6.85
N ALA A 67 13.19 -4.59 6.27
CA ALA A 67 14.27 -3.81 6.87
C ALA A 67 13.72 -2.99 8.04
N GLY A 68 13.78 -3.58 9.24
CA GLY A 68 13.66 -2.95 10.55
C GLY A 68 14.84 -3.37 11.42
#